data_AF-A0A0B0IJG5-F1
#
_entry.id   AF-A0A0B0IJG5-F1
#
_cell.length_a   1.000
_cell.length_b   1.000
_cell.length_c   1.000
_cell.angle_alpha   90.00
_cell.angle_beta   90.00
_cell.angle_gamma   90.00
#
_symmetry.space_group_name_H-M   'P 1'
#
loop_
_entity.id
_entity.type
_entity.pdbx_description
1 polymer ?
#
loop_
_entity_poly.entity_id
_entity_poly.type
_entity_poly.pdbx_seq_one_letter_code
_entity_poly.pdbx_strand_id
1 'polypeptide(L)'
;MSEFRKRLIHIHSCSDISRNMIRTMLKIDPQLLQIYDSTNTLLQKQLKLSTEKTQRISTYLKRSSPEQYLTFLAQNNIFTYTILDSDYPALLEQIYDPPLVLYGMGVKNLMSSEKRLAVIGTRTPTPIGSKTVSSIIPPLSKEGWTIVSGFARGIDSLAHWQAVQSTGQTIAVLGSGHLHLYPKENFQLFSQMSKKQLIVSEYPPNTPPQRWHFPARNRIISGLSKAVLVIEAKEKSGSLITADQALEQGRDVFAIPGSILSPQSKGTNFLIQQGAKLVMNADDILHELQ
;
A
#
# COMPACT_ATOMS: atom_id res chain seq x y z
N MET A 1 -23.44 3.69 -6.25
CA MET A 1 -22.67 2.94 -5.22
C MET A 1 -23.65 2.00 -4.52
N SER A 2 -23.35 0.71 -4.40
CA SER A 2 -24.27 -0.21 -3.71
C SER A 2 -24.30 0.05 -2.20
N GLU A 3 -25.44 -0.20 -1.56
CA GLU A 3 -25.59 -0.04 -0.10
C GLU A 3 -24.63 -0.95 0.69
N PHE A 4 -24.37 -2.15 0.18
CA PHE A 4 -23.39 -3.07 0.75
C PHE A 4 -21.98 -2.47 0.77
N ARG A 5 -21.54 -1.85 -0.34
CA ARG A 5 -20.24 -1.18 -0.42
C ARG A 5 -20.12 -0.05 0.59
N LYS A 6 -21.17 0.76 0.77
CA LYS A 6 -21.17 1.83 1.77
C LYS A 6 -20.96 1.28 3.18
N ARG A 7 -21.69 0.22 3.54
CA ARG A 7 -21.58 -0.43 4.86
C ARG A 7 -20.20 -1.04 5.08
N LEU A 8 -19.62 -1.68 4.07
CA LEU A 8 -18.25 -2.21 4.13
C LEU A 8 -17.24 -1.11 4.46
N ILE A 9 -17.30 0.03 3.76
CA ILE A 9 -16.41 1.18 3.99
C ILE A 9 -16.57 1.74 5.41
N HIS A 10 -17.81 1.89 5.87
CA HIS A 10 -18.11 2.41 7.20
C HIS A 10 -17.59 1.49 8.30
N ILE A 11 -17.90 0.19 8.24
CA ILE A 11 -17.43 -0.80 9.20
C ILE A 11 -15.90 -0.89 9.20
N HIS A 12 -15.29 -0.87 8.02
CA HIS A 12 -13.83 -0.85 7.88
C HIS A 12 -13.19 0.38 8.54
N SER A 13 -13.91 1.50 8.64
CA SER A 13 -13.38 2.70 9.25
C SER A 13 -13.37 2.73 10.79
N CYS A 14 -14.00 1.75 11.43
CA CYS A 14 -13.94 1.59 12.88
C CYS A 14 -12.57 1.07 13.32
N SER A 15 -11.86 1.83 14.17
CA SER A 15 -10.50 1.48 14.63
C SER A 15 -10.43 0.18 15.45
N ASP A 16 -11.53 -0.22 16.08
CA ASP A 16 -11.62 -1.48 16.82
C ASP A 16 -11.91 -2.69 15.92
N ILE A 17 -12.28 -2.50 14.65
CA ILE A 17 -12.63 -3.59 13.73
C ILE A 17 -11.41 -3.92 12.85
N SER A 18 -10.91 -5.16 12.97
CA SER A 18 -9.83 -5.63 12.10
C SER A 18 -10.37 -6.29 10.83
N ARG A 19 -9.51 -6.43 9.81
CA ARG A 19 -9.86 -7.09 8.53
C ARG A 19 -10.36 -8.53 8.73
N ASN A 20 -9.75 -9.27 9.66
CA ASN A 20 -10.19 -10.62 10.01
C ASN A 20 -11.57 -10.63 10.67
N MET A 21 -11.90 -9.61 11.47
CA MET A 21 -13.24 -9.44 12.02
C MET A 21 -14.24 -9.16 10.90
N ILE A 22 -13.92 -8.29 9.93
CA ILE A 22 -14.80 -8.02 8.78
C ILE A 22 -15.04 -9.31 7.97
N ARG A 23 -13.99 -10.10 7.70
CA ARG A 23 -14.16 -11.40 7.03
C ARG A 23 -15.06 -12.35 7.82
N THR A 24 -14.98 -12.33 9.14
CA THR A 24 -15.87 -13.12 10.00
C THR A 24 -17.30 -12.59 9.95
N MET A 25 -17.49 -11.27 9.96
CA MET A 25 -18.81 -10.64 9.81
C MET A 25 -19.44 -11.01 8.46
N LEU A 26 -18.68 -10.93 7.36
CA LEU A 26 -19.17 -11.28 6.02
C LEU A 26 -19.62 -12.74 5.88
N LYS A 27 -19.10 -13.65 6.70
CA LYS A 27 -19.57 -15.06 6.74
C LYS A 27 -20.93 -15.21 7.42
N ILE A 28 -21.25 -14.34 8.36
CA ILE A 28 -22.46 -14.43 9.22
C ILE A 28 -23.56 -13.50 8.72
N ASP A 29 -23.18 -12.32 8.23
CA ASP A 29 -24.02 -11.26 7.70
C ASP A 29 -23.42 -10.77 6.36
N PRO A 30 -23.66 -11.51 5.25
CA PRO A 30 -23.04 -11.21 3.95
C PRO A 30 -23.37 -9.82 3.39
N GLN A 31 -24.46 -9.20 3.86
CA GLN A 31 -24.87 -7.86 3.45
C GLN A 31 -24.49 -6.78 4.47
N LEU A 32 -23.89 -7.15 5.61
CA LEU A 32 -23.55 -6.29 6.73
C LEU A 32 -24.75 -5.44 7.23
N LEU A 33 -25.97 -5.99 7.17
CA LEU A 33 -27.20 -5.31 7.57
C LEU A 33 -27.46 -5.44 9.07
N GLN A 34 -27.41 -6.68 9.56
CA GLN A 34 -27.80 -7.05 10.93
C GLN A 34 -26.81 -6.54 11.98
N ILE A 35 -25.57 -6.26 11.57
CA ILE A 35 -24.52 -5.81 12.50
C ILE A 35 -24.83 -4.45 13.17
N TYR A 36 -25.63 -3.59 12.52
CA TYR A 36 -26.00 -2.27 13.07
C TYR A 36 -27.01 -2.38 14.22
N ASP A 37 -27.89 -3.38 14.16
CA ASP A 37 -28.95 -3.62 15.14
C ASP A 37 -28.61 -4.72 16.15
N SER A 38 -27.46 -5.38 16.00
CA SER A 38 -27.02 -6.48 16.84
C SER A 38 -26.83 -6.07 18.30
N THR A 39 -27.27 -6.93 19.22
CA THR A 39 -27.03 -6.73 20.66
C THR A 39 -25.55 -6.95 20.99
N ASN A 40 -25.07 -6.30 22.07
CA ASN A 40 -23.70 -6.48 22.54
C ASN A 40 -23.37 -7.96 22.80
N THR A 41 -24.30 -8.70 23.41
CA THR A 41 -24.11 -10.14 23.71
C THR A 41 -23.91 -10.96 22.43
N LEU A 42 -24.66 -10.65 21.37
CA LEU A 42 -24.55 -11.35 20.08
C LEU A 42 -23.21 -11.02 19.39
N LEU A 43 -22.85 -9.73 19.31
CA LEU A 43 -21.59 -9.27 18.75
C LEU A 43 -20.39 -9.88 19.47
N GLN A 44 -20.43 -9.90 20.80
CA GLN A 44 -19.38 -10.46 21.64
C GLN A 44 -19.16 -11.95 21.33
N LYS A 45 -20.25 -12.72 21.23
CA LYS A 45 -20.20 -14.16 20.94
C LYS A 45 -19.71 -14.45 19.53
N GLN A 46 -20.25 -13.75 18.53
CA GLN A 46 -19.92 -13.99 17.11
C GLN A 46 -18.48 -13.61 16.77
N LEU A 47 -17.96 -12.53 17.37
CA LEU A 47 -16.64 -11.99 17.04
C LEU A 47 -15.58 -12.29 18.11
N LYS A 48 -15.95 -13.01 19.18
CA LYS A 48 -15.08 -13.38 20.31
C LYS A 48 -14.36 -12.16 20.91
N LEU A 49 -15.12 -11.12 21.22
CA LEU A 49 -14.58 -9.83 21.68
C LEU A 49 -14.63 -9.69 23.20
N SER A 50 -13.84 -8.76 23.75
CA SER A 50 -14.03 -8.29 25.12
C SER A 50 -15.27 -7.41 25.23
N THR A 51 -15.83 -7.30 26.44
CA THR A 51 -17.00 -6.45 26.71
C THR A 51 -16.73 -4.99 26.33
N GLU A 52 -15.56 -4.45 26.71
CA GLU A 52 -15.16 -3.07 26.39
C GLU A 52 -15.08 -2.82 24.89
N LYS A 53 -14.44 -3.71 24.15
CA LYS A 53 -14.26 -3.58 22.70
C LYS A 53 -15.60 -3.67 21.97
N THR A 54 -16.47 -4.56 22.42
CA THR A 54 -17.85 -4.69 21.91
C THR A 54 -18.64 -3.40 22.13
N GLN A 55 -18.53 -2.79 23.32
CA GLN A 55 -19.20 -1.54 23.63
C GLN A 55 -18.73 -0.39 22.72
N ARG A 56 -17.42 -0.27 22.47
CA ARG A 56 -16.87 0.74 21.55
C ARG A 56 -17.37 0.55 20.12
N ILE A 57 -17.36 -0.69 19.61
CA ILE A 57 -17.89 -1.02 18.28
C ILE A 57 -19.38 -0.70 18.17
N SER A 58 -20.21 -1.15 19.13
CA SER A 58 -21.65 -0.87 19.10
C SER A 58 -21.93 0.62 19.19
N THR A 59 -21.19 1.35 20.03
CA THR A 59 -21.32 2.81 20.14
C THR A 59 -20.99 3.49 18.82
N TYR A 60 -19.92 3.07 18.15
CA TYR A 60 -19.55 3.57 16.82
C TYR A 60 -20.67 3.30 15.80
N LEU A 61 -21.12 2.06 15.65
CA LEU A 61 -22.15 1.68 14.67
C LEU A 61 -23.50 2.39 14.88
N LYS A 62 -23.83 2.78 16.12
CA LYS A 62 -25.07 3.51 16.44
C LYS A 62 -24.95 5.03 16.33
N ARG A 63 -23.74 5.59 16.47
CA ARG A 63 -23.51 7.05 16.48
C ARG A 63 -23.04 7.60 15.14
N SER A 64 -22.60 6.76 14.22
CA SER A 64 -22.24 7.14 12.86
C SER A 64 -22.98 6.30 11.83
N SER A 65 -23.14 6.87 10.63
CA SER A 65 -23.75 6.22 9.48
C SER A 65 -22.78 6.14 8.30
N PRO A 66 -22.99 5.20 7.36
CA PRO A 66 -22.24 5.15 6.12
C PRO A 66 -22.25 6.47 5.35
N GLU A 67 -23.38 7.15 5.27
CA GLU A 67 -23.58 8.42 4.57
C GLU A 67 -22.72 9.54 5.17
N GLN A 68 -22.72 9.67 6.50
CA GLN A 68 -21.89 10.66 7.20
C GLN A 68 -20.40 10.40 6.96
N TYR A 69 -19.97 9.13 7.01
CA TYR A 69 -18.57 8.80 6.79
C TYR A 69 -18.12 9.04 5.35
N LEU A 70 -18.95 8.67 4.36
CA LEU A 70 -18.67 8.97 2.95
C LEU A 70 -18.62 10.47 2.67
N THR A 71 -19.48 11.26 3.33
CA THR A 71 -19.44 12.72 3.27
C THR A 71 -18.12 13.26 3.83
N PHE A 72 -17.67 12.74 4.98
CA PHE A 72 -16.37 13.07 5.56
C PHE A 72 -15.21 12.76 4.60
N LEU A 73 -15.22 11.60 3.93
CA LEU A 73 -14.21 11.26 2.93
C LEU A 73 -14.20 12.25 1.77
N ALA A 74 -15.38 12.57 1.21
CA ALA A 74 -15.52 13.49 0.09
C ALA A 74 -15.03 14.91 0.44
N GLN A 75 -15.38 15.42 1.64
CA GLN A 75 -14.91 16.72 2.14
C GLN A 75 -13.38 16.81 2.26
N ASN A 76 -12.71 15.68 2.45
CA ASN A 76 -11.25 15.59 2.54
C ASN A 76 -10.59 15.21 1.20
N ASN A 77 -11.35 15.17 0.09
CA ASN A 77 -10.88 14.72 -1.23
C ASN A 77 -10.32 13.28 -1.21
N ILE A 78 -10.94 12.43 -0.41
CA ILE A 78 -10.59 11.01 -0.29
C ILE A 78 -11.68 10.17 -0.94
N PHE A 79 -11.28 9.31 -1.86
CA PHE A 79 -12.15 8.30 -2.46
C PHE A 79 -11.75 6.90 -1.97
N THR A 80 -12.49 5.89 -2.40
CA THR A 80 -12.26 4.50 -2.01
C THR A 80 -12.21 3.57 -3.21
N TYR A 81 -11.34 2.55 -3.14
CA TYR A 81 -11.47 1.31 -3.88
C TYR A 81 -11.87 0.22 -2.88
N THR A 82 -12.78 -0.64 -3.27
CA THR A 82 -13.18 -1.79 -2.47
C THR A 82 -13.03 -3.04 -3.30
N ILE A 83 -12.80 -4.19 -2.67
CA ILE A 83 -12.73 -5.48 -3.37
C ILE A 83 -14.02 -5.84 -4.13
N LEU A 84 -15.09 -5.06 -3.94
CA LEU A 84 -16.37 -5.21 -4.62
C LEU A 84 -16.45 -4.39 -5.92
N ASP A 85 -15.48 -3.50 -6.16
CA ASP A 85 -15.47 -2.64 -7.32
C ASP A 85 -14.88 -3.38 -8.53
N SER A 86 -15.49 -3.22 -9.70
CA SER A 86 -14.97 -3.78 -10.95
C SER A 86 -13.63 -3.16 -11.39
N ASP A 87 -13.29 -1.98 -10.86
CA ASP A 87 -12.02 -1.28 -11.10
C ASP A 87 -10.97 -1.58 -10.02
N TYR A 88 -11.22 -2.57 -9.14
CA TYR A 88 -10.23 -3.00 -8.15
C TYR A 88 -9.04 -3.72 -8.84
N PRO A 89 -7.78 -3.47 -8.43
CA PRO A 89 -6.64 -4.04 -9.16
C PRO A 89 -6.57 -5.55 -9.05
N ALA A 90 -6.65 -6.24 -10.19
CA ALA A 90 -6.63 -7.71 -10.26
C ALA A 90 -5.40 -8.33 -9.56
N LEU A 91 -4.19 -7.78 -9.78
CA LEU A 91 -2.98 -8.27 -9.11
C LEU A 91 -3.05 -8.15 -7.58
N LEU A 92 -3.71 -7.10 -7.09
CA LEU A 92 -3.85 -6.88 -5.66
C LEU A 92 -4.93 -7.78 -5.06
N GLU A 93 -5.98 -8.08 -5.82
CA GLU A 93 -7.03 -9.02 -5.41
C GLU A 93 -6.48 -10.45 -5.22
N GLN A 94 -5.51 -10.84 -6.05
CA GLN A 94 -4.91 -12.18 -6.07
C GLN A 94 -3.96 -12.49 -4.91
N ILE A 95 -3.54 -11.49 -4.12
CA ILE A 95 -2.63 -11.76 -3.00
C ILE A 95 -3.37 -12.54 -1.90
N TYR A 96 -2.64 -13.22 -1.01
CA TYR A 96 -3.22 -14.02 0.07
C TYR A 96 -4.20 -13.23 0.98
N ASP A 97 -3.89 -11.97 1.26
CA ASP A 97 -4.64 -11.11 2.16
C ASP A 97 -4.92 -9.74 1.49
N PRO A 98 -5.86 -9.66 0.52
CA PRO A 98 -6.13 -8.43 -0.21
C PRO A 98 -6.87 -7.41 0.68
N PRO A 99 -6.58 -6.10 0.56
CA PRO A 99 -7.27 -5.07 1.34
C PRO A 99 -8.74 -4.97 0.92
N LEU A 100 -9.67 -5.12 1.87
CA LEU A 100 -11.11 -5.02 1.58
C LEU A 100 -11.51 -3.60 1.15
N VAL A 101 -10.83 -2.59 1.71
CA VAL A 101 -11.01 -1.17 1.40
C VAL A 101 -9.63 -0.52 1.31
N LEU A 102 -9.41 0.24 0.25
CA LEU A 102 -8.31 1.18 0.11
C LEU A 102 -8.87 2.59 0.01
N TYR A 103 -8.34 3.50 0.81
CA TYR A 103 -8.60 4.92 0.74
C TYR A 103 -7.59 5.55 -0.22
N GLY A 104 -8.04 6.40 -1.14
CA GLY A 104 -7.21 7.04 -2.16
C GLY A 104 -7.34 8.56 -2.14
N MET A 105 -6.26 9.26 -2.47
CA MET A 105 -6.19 10.71 -2.62
C MET A 105 -5.40 11.04 -3.90
N GLY A 106 -5.86 12.04 -4.64
CA GLY A 106 -5.27 12.47 -5.91
C GLY A 106 -5.95 11.87 -7.14
N VAL A 107 -5.19 11.42 -8.12
CA VAL A 107 -5.71 11.01 -9.44
C VAL A 107 -6.10 9.53 -9.41
N LYS A 108 -7.41 9.26 -9.30
CA LYS A 108 -7.98 7.90 -9.20
C LYS A 108 -7.52 6.97 -10.34
N ASN A 109 -7.55 7.44 -11.59
CA ASN A 109 -7.33 6.56 -12.76
C ASN A 109 -5.91 5.97 -12.88
N LEU A 110 -4.92 6.42 -12.09
CA LEU A 110 -3.58 5.80 -12.05
C LEU A 110 -3.62 4.34 -11.60
N MET A 111 -4.65 3.95 -10.84
CA MET A 111 -4.84 2.58 -10.38
C MET A 111 -5.14 1.60 -11.53
N SER A 112 -5.66 2.10 -12.66
CA SER A 112 -5.99 1.31 -13.84
C SER A 112 -4.78 0.94 -14.70
N SER A 113 -3.60 1.50 -14.42
CA SER A 113 -2.37 1.15 -15.14
C SER A 113 -1.98 -0.31 -14.85
N GLU A 114 -1.72 -1.10 -15.89
CA GLU A 114 -1.22 -2.48 -15.72
C GLU A 114 0.30 -2.53 -15.55
N LYS A 115 1.03 -1.53 -16.08
CA LYS A 115 2.49 -1.45 -16.00
C LYS A 115 2.90 -0.82 -14.67
N ARG A 116 2.87 -1.60 -13.60
CA ARG A 116 3.27 -1.16 -12.24
C ARG A 116 4.52 -1.89 -11.77
N LEU A 117 5.54 -1.12 -11.38
CA LEU A 117 6.78 -1.62 -10.80
C LEU A 117 6.91 -1.09 -9.37
N ALA A 118 7.06 -1.99 -8.40
CA ALA A 118 7.40 -1.58 -7.05
C ALA A 118 8.88 -1.24 -6.97
N VAL A 119 9.22 -0.11 -6.34
CA VAL A 119 10.60 0.28 -6.10
C VAL A 119 10.79 0.48 -4.61
N ILE A 120 11.69 -0.29 -4.01
CA ILE A 120 11.92 -0.30 -2.57
C ILE A 120 13.40 -0.26 -2.24
N GLY A 121 13.72 0.18 -1.02
CA GLY A 121 15.06 0.06 -0.50
C GLY A 121 15.27 0.72 0.85
N THR A 122 16.53 0.99 1.15
CA THR A 122 16.97 1.57 2.42
C THR A 122 16.41 2.97 2.64
N ARG A 123 16.18 3.29 3.92
CA ARG A 123 15.80 4.65 4.35
C ARG A 123 16.95 5.64 4.34
N THR A 124 18.18 5.15 4.22
CA THR A 124 19.41 5.94 4.20
C THR A 124 20.26 5.50 3.00
N PRO A 125 19.87 5.90 1.78
CA PRO A 125 20.56 5.48 0.57
C PRO A 125 21.95 6.07 0.51
N THR A 126 22.87 5.34 -0.10
CA THR A 126 24.20 5.88 -0.41
C THR A 126 24.08 6.91 -1.55
N PRO A 127 25.11 7.75 -1.79
CA PRO A 127 25.15 8.59 -2.98
C PRO A 127 25.05 7.80 -4.28
N ILE A 128 25.60 6.58 -4.30
CA ILE A 128 25.49 5.67 -5.45
C ILE A 128 24.05 5.20 -5.59
N GLY A 129 23.43 4.67 -4.52
CA GLY A 129 22.03 4.24 -4.55
C GLY A 129 21.09 5.36 -5.00
N SER A 130 21.33 6.60 -4.57
CA SER A 130 20.56 7.76 -5.03
C SER A 130 20.73 8.02 -6.53
N LYS A 131 21.96 7.95 -7.05
CA LYS A 131 22.23 8.06 -8.49
C LYS A 131 21.60 6.92 -9.29
N THR A 132 21.58 5.70 -8.75
CA THR A 132 20.93 4.54 -9.37
C THR A 132 19.43 4.77 -9.54
N VAL A 133 18.74 5.32 -8.53
CA VAL A 133 17.32 5.69 -8.67
C VAL A 133 17.15 6.69 -9.81
N SER A 134 18.00 7.73 -9.86
CA SER A 134 17.96 8.75 -10.93
C SER A 134 18.29 8.21 -12.32
N SER A 135 19.02 7.10 -12.45
CA SER A 135 19.32 6.50 -13.74
C SER A 135 18.26 5.50 -14.20
N ILE A 136 17.56 4.84 -13.28
CA ILE A 136 16.61 3.77 -13.61
C ILE A 136 15.17 4.27 -13.76
N ILE A 137 14.72 5.19 -12.91
CA ILE A 137 13.32 5.59 -12.87
C ILE A 137 12.88 6.40 -14.11
N PRO A 138 13.67 7.38 -14.61
CA PRO A 138 13.23 8.18 -15.76
C PRO A 138 12.99 7.36 -17.04
N PRO A 139 13.87 6.42 -17.46
CA PRO A 139 13.59 5.56 -18.61
C PRO A 139 12.31 4.73 -18.45
N LEU A 140 12.12 4.08 -17.30
CA LEU A 140 10.90 3.30 -17.02
C LEU A 140 9.64 4.17 -17.10
N SER A 141 9.71 5.39 -16.56
CA SER A 141 8.60 6.34 -16.61
C SER A 141 8.22 6.73 -18.05
N LYS A 142 9.22 6.89 -18.94
CA LYS A 142 8.98 7.17 -20.37
C LYS A 142 8.28 6.02 -21.08
N GLU A 143 8.57 4.78 -20.69
CA GLU A 143 7.91 3.57 -21.19
C GLU A 143 6.51 3.30 -20.56
N GLY A 144 6.00 4.27 -19.79
CA GLY A 144 4.67 4.22 -19.17
C GLY A 144 4.60 3.38 -17.90
N TRP A 145 5.73 2.98 -17.31
CA TRP A 145 5.73 2.28 -16.03
C TRP A 145 5.39 3.22 -14.88
N THR A 146 4.35 2.83 -14.13
CA THR A 146 3.93 3.49 -12.90
C THR A 146 4.76 2.98 -11.73
N ILE A 147 5.44 3.89 -11.03
CA ILE A 147 6.27 3.53 -9.88
C ILE A 147 5.42 3.41 -8.64
N VAL A 148 5.39 2.23 -8.01
CA VAL A 148 4.71 1.99 -6.73
C VAL A 148 5.74 1.96 -5.60
N SER A 149 5.52 2.71 -4.53
CA SER A 149 6.43 2.65 -3.37
C SER A 149 5.75 3.03 -2.06
N GLY A 150 6.48 2.93 -0.96
CA GLY A 150 5.97 3.00 0.39
C GLY A 150 6.01 4.38 1.04
N PHE A 151 6.34 5.44 0.30
CA PHE A 151 6.43 6.81 0.82
C PHE A 151 7.36 6.98 2.03
N ALA A 152 8.25 6.02 2.29
CA ALA A 152 9.25 6.13 3.36
C ALA A 152 10.35 7.11 2.94
N ARG A 153 11.21 7.50 3.90
CA ARG A 153 12.45 8.22 3.57
C ARG A 153 13.35 7.35 2.68
N GLY A 154 14.31 7.97 2.02
CA GLY A 154 15.33 7.28 1.25
C GLY A 154 14.85 6.84 -0.13
N ILE A 155 15.08 5.58 -0.49
CA ILE A 155 14.79 5.06 -1.83
C ILE A 155 13.33 5.30 -2.25
N ASP A 156 12.36 5.05 -1.36
CA ASP A 156 10.94 5.25 -1.65
C ASP A 156 10.64 6.72 -2.05
N SER A 157 11.05 7.71 -1.24
CA SER A 157 10.90 9.13 -1.58
C SER A 157 11.60 9.50 -2.88
N LEU A 158 12.83 8.99 -3.10
CA LEU A 158 13.60 9.29 -4.31
C LEU A 158 12.92 8.75 -5.55
N ALA A 159 12.38 7.53 -5.49
CA ALA A 159 11.67 6.90 -6.61
C ALA A 159 10.42 7.70 -6.99
N HIS A 160 9.64 8.14 -6.00
CA HIS A 160 8.50 9.02 -6.23
C HIS A 160 8.91 10.37 -6.84
N TRP A 161 9.95 11.00 -6.31
CA TRP A 161 10.45 12.27 -6.86
C TRP A 161 10.91 12.14 -8.30
N GLN A 162 11.70 11.10 -8.63
CA GLN A 162 12.17 10.85 -9.99
C GLN A 162 11.01 10.59 -10.96
N ALA A 163 10.01 9.82 -10.55
CA ALA A 163 8.82 9.59 -11.36
C ALA A 163 8.07 10.90 -11.65
N VAL A 164 7.82 11.72 -10.61
CA VAL A 164 7.14 13.01 -10.74
C VAL A 164 7.93 13.98 -11.63
N GLN A 165 9.24 14.09 -11.43
CA GLN A 165 10.12 14.98 -12.21
C GLN A 165 10.24 14.55 -13.66
N SER A 166 10.13 13.25 -13.93
CA SER A 166 10.15 12.68 -15.28
C SER A 166 8.78 12.75 -15.97
N THR A 167 7.80 13.48 -15.40
CA THR A 167 6.40 13.52 -15.85
C THR A 167 5.71 12.15 -15.91
N GLY A 168 6.27 11.16 -15.20
CA GLY A 168 5.72 9.82 -15.07
C GLY A 168 4.63 9.73 -14.03
N GLN A 169 4.14 8.51 -13.84
CA GLN A 169 3.09 8.18 -12.87
C GLN A 169 3.69 7.48 -11.65
N THR A 170 3.13 7.76 -10.48
CA THR A 170 3.53 7.07 -9.27
C THR A 170 2.39 6.90 -8.26
N ILE A 171 2.43 5.79 -7.53
CA ILE A 171 1.46 5.41 -6.50
C ILE A 171 2.21 5.25 -5.18
N ALA A 172 1.93 6.12 -4.22
CA ALA A 172 2.39 5.95 -2.85
C ALA A 172 1.39 5.11 -2.08
N VAL A 173 1.85 4.03 -1.45
CA VAL A 173 1.04 3.25 -0.49
C VAL A 173 1.46 3.69 0.91
N LEU A 174 0.55 4.07 1.82
CA LEU A 174 0.86 4.58 3.16
C LEU A 174 0.66 3.54 4.28
N GLY A 175 1.48 3.64 5.34
CA GLY A 175 1.31 2.89 6.60
C GLY A 175 0.51 3.65 7.67
N SER A 176 -0.24 4.66 7.25
CA SER A 176 -1.08 5.53 8.08
C SER A 176 -2.25 6.06 7.25
N GLY A 177 -3.21 6.69 7.90
CA GLY A 177 -4.24 7.46 7.21
C GLY A 177 -3.68 8.72 6.56
N HIS A 178 -4.35 9.21 5.52
CA HIS A 178 -3.92 10.39 4.74
C HIS A 178 -3.81 11.68 5.58
N LEU A 179 -4.52 11.77 6.70
CA LEU A 179 -4.49 12.92 7.60
C LEU A 179 -3.38 12.82 8.66
N HIS A 180 -2.61 11.72 8.66
CA HIS A 180 -1.43 11.52 9.49
C HIS A 180 -0.19 11.26 8.62
N LEU A 181 0.32 12.34 8.02
CA LEU A 181 1.52 12.29 7.20
C LEU A 181 2.73 11.75 7.97
N TYR A 182 3.33 10.69 7.44
CA TYR A 182 4.59 10.13 7.93
C TYR A 182 5.44 9.61 6.77
N PRO A 183 6.74 9.97 6.69
CA PRO A 183 7.44 10.91 7.58
C PRO A 183 7.09 12.37 7.27
N LYS A 184 7.16 13.26 8.28
CA LYS A 184 6.78 14.68 8.13
C LYS A 184 7.64 15.45 7.12
N GLU A 185 8.90 15.06 6.98
CA GLU A 185 9.84 15.64 6.01
C GLU A 185 9.41 15.48 4.55
N ASN A 186 8.57 14.49 4.24
CA ASN A 186 8.02 14.27 2.90
C ASN A 186 6.82 15.18 2.57
N PHE A 187 6.55 16.24 3.34
CA PHE A 187 5.40 17.11 3.14
C PHE A 187 5.32 17.71 1.73
N GLN A 188 6.44 18.17 1.18
CA GLN A 188 6.48 18.72 -0.18
C GLN A 188 6.09 17.68 -1.23
N LEU A 189 6.66 16.46 -1.11
CA LEU A 189 6.32 15.35 -1.99
C LEU A 189 4.85 14.96 -1.87
N PHE A 190 4.32 14.88 -0.64
CA PHE A 190 2.90 14.60 -0.40
C PHE A 190 1.99 15.63 -1.08
N SER A 191 2.30 16.92 -0.92
CA SER A 191 1.53 18.03 -1.51
C SER A 191 1.53 18.01 -3.03
N GLN A 192 2.62 17.57 -3.66
CA GLN A 192 2.67 17.39 -5.10
C GLN A 192 1.89 16.15 -5.55
N MET A 193 2.10 15.02 -4.87
CA MET A 193 1.47 13.75 -5.22
C MET A 193 -0.03 13.79 -5.02
N SER A 194 -0.55 14.40 -3.96
CA SER A 194 -1.98 14.48 -3.69
C SER A 194 -2.78 15.25 -4.74
N LYS A 195 -2.11 16.02 -5.61
CA LYS A 195 -2.74 16.79 -6.70
C LYS A 195 -2.62 16.11 -8.06
N LYS A 196 -1.51 15.44 -8.33
CA LYS A 196 -1.14 14.98 -9.67
C LYS A 196 -0.86 13.48 -9.79
N GLN A 197 -0.78 12.80 -8.66
CA GLN A 197 -0.43 11.38 -8.56
C GLN A 197 -1.44 10.68 -7.65
N LEU A 198 -1.16 9.45 -7.24
CA LEU A 198 -2.05 8.68 -6.41
C LEU A 198 -1.40 8.32 -5.08
N ILE A 199 -2.11 8.56 -3.98
CA ILE A 199 -1.72 8.15 -2.64
C ILE A 199 -2.82 7.26 -2.07
N VAL A 200 -2.48 6.01 -1.75
CA VAL A 200 -3.42 5.04 -1.20
C VAL A 200 -3.03 4.58 0.19
N SER A 201 -4.01 4.18 0.99
CA SER A 201 -3.82 3.56 2.29
C SER A 201 -4.89 2.53 2.53
N GLU A 202 -4.54 1.41 3.16
CA GLU A 202 -5.55 0.52 3.75
C GLU A 202 -6.10 1.13 5.05
N TYR A 203 -5.43 2.09 5.66
CA TYR A 203 -5.87 2.66 6.92
C TYR A 203 -6.83 3.84 6.71
N PRO A 204 -7.91 3.93 7.51
CA PRO A 204 -8.81 5.08 7.50
C PRO A 204 -8.07 6.41 7.65
N PRO A 205 -8.60 7.53 7.13
CA PRO A 205 -7.83 8.78 7.02
C PRO A 205 -7.25 9.33 8.33
N ASN A 206 -7.94 9.11 9.46
CA ASN A 206 -7.54 9.53 10.80
C ASN A 206 -6.72 8.48 11.58
N THR A 207 -6.18 7.46 10.90
CA THR A 207 -5.36 6.45 11.57
C THR A 207 -3.90 6.90 11.71
N PRO A 208 -3.35 7.00 12.93
CA PRO A 208 -1.95 7.36 13.11
C PRO A 208 -1.00 6.23 12.67
N PRO A 209 0.26 6.55 12.32
CA PRO A 209 1.26 5.53 11.97
C PRO A 209 1.59 4.64 13.18
N GLN A 210 1.64 3.32 12.96
CA GLN A 210 2.06 2.34 13.96
C GLN A 210 3.15 1.44 13.38
N ARG A 211 4.05 0.93 14.24
CA ARG A 211 5.22 0.16 13.77
C ARG A 211 4.84 -1.06 12.92
N TRP A 212 3.78 -1.77 13.29
CA TRP A 212 3.28 -2.93 12.56
C TRP A 212 2.54 -2.59 11.27
N HIS A 213 2.17 -1.33 11.05
CA HIS A 213 1.53 -0.92 9.79
C HIS A 213 2.50 -0.97 8.61
N PHE A 214 3.79 -0.68 8.83
CA PHE A 214 4.76 -0.63 7.72
C PHE A 214 4.98 -2.02 7.08
N PRO A 215 5.23 -3.11 7.84
CA PRO A 215 5.29 -4.44 7.26
C PRO A 215 3.96 -4.89 6.66
N ALA A 216 2.83 -4.59 7.30
CA ALA A 216 1.50 -4.96 6.80
C ALA A 216 1.16 -4.29 5.48
N ARG A 217 1.63 -3.05 5.28
CA ARG A 217 1.45 -2.28 4.05
C ARG A 217 2.27 -2.82 2.88
N ASN A 218 3.45 -3.39 3.13
CA ASN A 218 4.37 -3.82 2.09
C ASN A 218 3.77 -4.85 1.13
N ARG A 219 2.89 -5.75 1.62
CA ARG A 219 2.15 -6.70 0.76
C ARG A 219 1.29 -6.00 -0.30
N ILE A 220 0.85 -4.76 -0.05
CA ILE A 220 0.06 -3.96 -1.00
C ILE A 220 0.99 -3.37 -2.06
N ILE A 221 2.21 -2.97 -1.70
CA ILE A 221 3.21 -2.46 -2.66
C ILE A 221 3.53 -3.54 -3.68
N SER A 222 3.90 -4.73 -3.22
CA SER A 222 4.17 -5.88 -4.09
C SER A 222 2.90 -6.36 -4.80
N GLY A 223 1.76 -6.41 -4.09
CA GLY A 223 0.48 -6.85 -4.65
C GLY A 223 -0.05 -5.95 -5.76
N LEU A 224 0.25 -4.65 -5.72
CA LEU A 224 -0.10 -3.71 -6.79
C LEU A 224 0.81 -3.81 -8.01
N SER A 225 1.93 -4.52 -7.93
CA SER A 225 3.01 -4.43 -8.93
C SER A 225 3.21 -5.76 -9.64
N LYS A 226 3.62 -5.71 -10.91
CA LYS A 226 4.03 -6.90 -11.67
C LYS A 226 5.32 -7.49 -11.11
N ALA A 227 6.22 -6.61 -10.68
CA ALA A 227 7.52 -6.96 -10.12
C ALA A 227 7.97 -5.95 -9.07
N VAL A 228 9.02 -6.31 -8.34
CA VAL A 228 9.64 -5.49 -7.29
C VAL A 228 11.13 -5.28 -7.58
N LEU A 229 11.56 -4.03 -7.66
CA LEU A 229 12.95 -3.62 -7.75
C LEU A 229 13.50 -3.19 -6.40
N VAL A 230 14.55 -3.86 -5.94
CA VAL A 230 15.28 -3.52 -4.71
C VAL A 230 16.58 -2.79 -5.07
N ILE A 231 16.66 -1.50 -4.73
CA ILE A 231 17.82 -0.66 -5.08
C ILE A 231 18.98 -0.85 -4.12
N GLU A 232 18.71 -0.77 -2.82
CA GLU A 232 19.69 -0.97 -1.75
C GLU A 232 18.98 -1.55 -0.53
N ALA A 233 19.54 -2.60 0.05
CA ALA A 233 18.98 -3.28 1.21
C ALA A 233 20.10 -3.82 2.11
N LYS A 234 19.94 -3.65 3.42
CA LYS A 234 20.76 -4.38 4.41
C LYS A 234 20.19 -5.80 4.57
N GLU A 235 21.03 -6.72 5.01
CA GLU A 235 20.71 -8.15 5.23
C GLU A 235 19.52 -8.43 6.17
N LYS A 236 19.18 -7.50 7.08
CA LYS A 236 17.99 -7.58 7.96
C LYS A 236 17.11 -6.34 7.80
N SER A 237 16.80 -5.98 6.57
CA SER A 237 15.98 -4.79 6.27
C SER A 237 14.53 -5.15 5.96
N GLY A 238 13.61 -4.22 6.24
CA GLY A 238 12.20 -4.39 5.87
C GLY A 238 11.97 -4.51 4.36
N SER A 239 12.93 -4.11 3.52
CA SER A 239 12.88 -4.30 2.07
C SER A 239 13.01 -5.76 1.66
N LEU A 240 13.77 -6.57 2.42
CA LEU A 240 13.85 -8.02 2.17
C LEU A 240 12.52 -8.70 2.46
N ILE A 241 11.85 -8.31 3.54
CA ILE A 241 10.50 -8.81 3.86
C ILE A 241 9.54 -8.55 2.70
N THR A 242 9.60 -7.38 2.05
CA THR A 242 8.78 -7.09 0.88
C THR A 242 9.17 -7.92 -0.34
N ALA A 243 10.46 -8.22 -0.53
CA ALA A 243 10.92 -9.08 -1.61
C ALA A 243 10.43 -10.52 -1.41
N ASP A 244 10.49 -11.03 -0.17
CA ASP A 244 9.93 -12.35 0.18
C ASP A 244 8.41 -12.39 -0.08
N GLN A 245 7.67 -11.37 0.36
CA GLN A 245 6.25 -11.22 0.08
C GLN A 245 5.94 -11.15 -1.43
N ALA A 246 6.84 -10.59 -2.23
CA ALA A 246 6.68 -10.52 -3.68
C ALA A 246 6.81 -11.91 -4.31
N LEU A 247 7.81 -12.69 -3.90
CA LEU A 247 7.98 -14.07 -4.33
C LEU A 247 6.79 -14.95 -3.94
N GLU A 248 6.29 -14.83 -2.71
CA GLU A 248 5.07 -15.52 -2.25
C GLU A 248 3.82 -15.16 -3.09
N GLN A 249 3.80 -13.96 -3.66
CA GLN A 249 2.71 -13.47 -4.53
C GLN A 249 2.93 -13.80 -6.02
N GLY A 250 3.99 -14.54 -6.36
CA GLY A 250 4.34 -14.84 -7.74
C GLY A 250 4.72 -13.59 -8.54
N ARG A 251 5.47 -12.67 -7.91
CA ARG A 251 6.00 -11.46 -8.55
C ARG A 251 7.49 -11.60 -8.76
N ASP A 252 7.98 -11.10 -9.89
CA ASP A 252 9.42 -11.08 -10.15
C ASP A 252 10.12 -10.13 -9.18
N VAL A 253 11.31 -10.53 -8.74
CA VAL A 253 12.17 -9.72 -7.89
C VAL A 253 13.43 -9.38 -8.65
N PHE A 254 13.67 -8.08 -8.77
CA PHE A 254 14.87 -7.47 -9.32
C PHE A 254 15.72 -6.88 -8.20
N ALA A 255 17.03 -6.96 -8.35
CA ALA A 255 17.96 -6.40 -7.39
C ALA A 255 19.14 -5.73 -8.07
N ILE A 256 19.49 -4.53 -7.58
CA ILE A 256 20.68 -3.81 -8.02
C ILE A 256 21.91 -4.40 -7.31
N PRO A 257 22.93 -4.85 -8.06
CA PRO A 257 24.15 -5.34 -7.45
C PRO A 257 24.94 -4.19 -6.82
N GLY A 258 25.76 -4.49 -5.82
CA GLY A 258 26.69 -3.51 -5.27
C GLY A 258 27.92 -4.14 -4.66
N SER A 259 28.84 -3.28 -4.22
CA SER A 259 30.09 -3.73 -3.60
C SER A 259 29.82 -4.66 -2.42
N ILE A 260 30.52 -5.80 -2.35
CA ILE A 260 30.46 -6.73 -1.22
C ILE A 260 30.92 -6.09 0.10
N LEU A 261 31.65 -4.97 0.02
CA LEU A 261 32.10 -4.19 1.17
C LEU A 261 31.04 -3.19 1.65
N SER A 262 30.00 -2.93 0.85
CA SER A 262 28.91 -2.01 1.19
C SER A 262 27.83 -2.71 2.02
N PRO A 263 27.58 -2.31 3.27
CA PRO A 263 26.47 -2.87 4.06
C PRO A 263 25.10 -2.70 3.41
N GLN A 264 24.91 -1.65 2.61
CA GLN A 264 23.68 -1.32 1.88
C GLN A 264 23.44 -2.22 0.66
N SER A 265 24.43 -3.00 0.24
CA SER A 265 24.34 -3.91 -0.91
C SER A 265 24.25 -5.38 -0.49
N LYS A 266 24.45 -5.70 0.79
CA LYS A 266 24.40 -7.08 1.28
C LYS A 266 23.06 -7.76 0.99
N GLY A 267 21.95 -7.07 1.23
CA GLY A 267 20.61 -7.60 1.00
C GLY A 267 20.31 -7.79 -0.49
N THR A 268 20.68 -6.85 -1.35
CA THR A 268 20.45 -6.99 -2.79
C THR A 268 21.32 -8.10 -3.39
N ASN A 269 22.59 -8.18 -3.01
CA ASN A 269 23.47 -9.27 -3.44
C ASN A 269 22.97 -10.64 -2.93
N PHE A 270 22.45 -10.70 -1.70
CA PHE A 270 21.82 -11.92 -1.18
C PHE A 270 20.58 -12.32 -1.99
N LEU A 271 19.69 -11.37 -2.30
CA LEU A 271 18.53 -11.64 -3.16
C LEU A 271 18.95 -12.22 -4.52
N ILE A 272 20.01 -11.67 -5.12
CA ILE A 272 20.56 -12.19 -6.39
C ILE A 272 21.04 -13.64 -6.22
N GLN A 273 21.71 -13.96 -5.11
CA GLN A 273 22.09 -15.35 -4.80
C GLN A 273 20.89 -16.28 -4.61
N GLN A 274 19.74 -15.76 -4.15
CA GLN A 274 18.49 -16.50 -4.02
C GLN A 274 17.68 -16.58 -5.33
N GLY A 275 18.20 -16.03 -6.43
CA GLY A 275 17.57 -16.12 -7.76
C GLY A 275 16.83 -14.87 -8.21
N ALA A 276 16.91 -13.75 -7.47
CA ALA A 276 16.43 -12.47 -8.00
C ALA A 276 17.25 -12.06 -9.22
N LYS A 277 16.59 -11.52 -10.26
CA LYS A 277 17.29 -11.07 -11.47
C LYS A 277 18.14 -9.84 -11.15
N LEU A 278 19.43 -9.94 -11.47
CA LEU A 278 20.36 -8.83 -11.37
C LEU A 278 19.99 -7.77 -12.42
N VAL A 279 19.92 -6.51 -11.98
CA VAL A 279 19.60 -5.37 -12.85
C VAL A 279 20.76 -4.38 -12.86
N MET A 280 21.27 -4.07 -14.06
CA MET A 280 22.31 -3.07 -14.29
C MET A 280 21.73 -1.75 -14.79
N ASN A 281 20.62 -1.79 -15.53
CA ASN A 281 19.96 -0.62 -16.11
C ASN A 281 18.45 -0.86 -16.28
N ALA A 282 17.72 0.15 -16.76
CA ALA A 282 16.27 0.04 -16.96
C ALA A 282 15.87 -1.00 -18.03
N ASP A 283 16.71 -1.22 -19.05
CA ASP A 283 16.41 -2.14 -20.16
C ASP A 283 16.34 -3.59 -19.68
N ASP A 284 17.14 -3.97 -18.67
CA ASP A 284 17.08 -5.31 -18.07
C ASP A 284 15.69 -5.64 -17.49
N ILE A 285 15.02 -4.62 -16.95
CA ILE A 285 13.65 -4.72 -16.41
C ILE A 285 12.65 -4.74 -17.56
N LEU A 286 12.81 -3.83 -18.52
CA LEU A 286 11.90 -3.72 -19.66
C LEU A 286 11.87 -5.01 -20.50
N HIS A 287 13.02 -5.63 -20.73
CA HIS A 287 13.11 -6.91 -21.45
C HIS A 287 12.46 -8.07 -20.71
N GLU A 288 12.50 -8.07 -19.36
CA GLU A 288 11.87 -9.14 -18.58
C GLU A 288 10.34 -9.00 -18.53
N LEU A 289 9.85 -7.77 -18.47
CA LEU A 289 8.43 -7.46 -18.25
C LEU A 289 7.64 -7.16 -19.53
N GLN A 290 8.23 -7.46 -20.70
CA GLN A 290 7.61 -7.31 -22.01
C GLN A 290 6.38 -8.22 -22.19
#